data_AF-A0A1N7AEM3-F1
#
_entry.id   AF-A0A1N7AEM3-F1
#
_cell.length_a   1.000
_cell.length_b   1.000
_cell.length_c   1.000
_cell.angle_alpha   90.00
_cell.angle_beta   90.00
_cell.angle_gamma   90.00
#
_symmetry.space_group_name_H-M   'P 1'
#
loop_
_entity.id
_entity.type
_entity.pdbx_description
1 polymer ?
#
loop_
_entity_poly.entity_id
_entity_poly.type
_entity_poly.pdbx_seq_one_letter_code
_entity_poly.pdbx_strand_id
1 'polypeptide(L)'
;MYMKNPVELFKVLSNETRLDMLKWLKHPMEHFDQPAELLSKSLNERGGICVGDITEKAGLSQSTVSHYLTMMQKVGLVESERHGKWTYYRRNEERIQEVAAFIEKEL
;
A
#
# COMPACT_ATOMS: atom_id res chain seq x y z
N MET A 1 15.20 17.04 6.76
CA MET A 1 13.80 17.46 6.49
C MET A 1 12.93 16.73 7.49
N TYR A 2 12.20 17.43 8.36
CA TYR A 2 11.49 16.78 9.48
C TYR A 2 10.28 15.99 8.97
N MET A 3 10.19 14.69 9.30
CA MET A 3 9.03 13.88 8.95
C MET A 3 7.81 14.34 9.76
N LYS A 4 6.76 14.81 9.07
CA LYS A 4 5.50 15.18 9.74
C LYS A 4 4.80 13.93 10.27
N ASN A 5 4.47 13.98 11.57
CA ASN A 5 3.67 13.00 12.32
C ASN A 5 4.16 11.53 12.21
N PRO A 6 5.37 11.21 12.70
CA PRO A 6 5.89 9.84 12.71
C PRO A 6 5.03 8.89 13.55
N VAL A 7 4.43 9.38 14.64
CA VAL A 7 3.64 8.55 15.57
C VAL A 7 2.40 7.96 14.90
N GLU A 8 1.63 8.73 14.11
CA GLU A 8 0.50 8.17 13.36
C GLU A 8 0.97 7.16 12.30
N LEU A 9 2.11 7.39 11.65
CA LEU A 9 2.67 6.45 10.68
C LEU A 9 3.05 5.12 11.34
N PHE A 10 3.73 5.15 12.48
CA PHE A 10 4.05 3.93 13.23
C PHE A 10 2.80 3.21 13.78
N LYS A 11 1.76 3.95 14.22
CA LYS A 11 0.45 3.35 14.56
C LYS A 11 -0.25 2.69 13.36
N VAL A 12 0.02 3.13 12.13
CA VAL A 12 -0.47 2.45 10.91
C VAL A 12 0.36 1.22 10.58
N LEU A 13 1.67 1.23 10.86
CA LEU A 13 2.54 0.07 10.68
C LEU A 13 2.43 -0.98 11.81
N SER A 14 1.92 -0.64 12.99
CA SER A 14 1.84 -1.54 14.15
C SER A 14 0.68 -2.56 14.06
N ASN A 15 0.60 -3.31 12.95
CA ASN A 15 -0.33 -4.42 12.73
C ASN A 15 0.21 -5.31 11.60
N GLU A 16 0.17 -6.63 11.82
CA GLU A 16 0.76 -7.63 10.94
C GLU A 16 0.18 -7.58 9.51
N THR A 17 -1.15 -7.66 9.36
CA THR A 17 -1.80 -7.62 8.04
C THR A 17 -1.47 -6.32 7.28
N ARG A 18 -1.37 -5.19 7.97
CA ARG A 18 -0.98 -3.90 7.35
C ARG A 18 0.49 -3.90 6.90
N LEU A 19 1.39 -4.55 7.63
CA LEU A 19 2.77 -4.75 7.17
C LEU A 19 2.82 -5.70 5.97
N ASP A 20 2.03 -6.78 5.99
CA ASP A 20 2.00 -7.75 4.91
C ASP A 20 1.43 -7.18 3.61
N MET A 21 0.39 -6.33 3.68
CA MET A 21 -0.07 -5.54 2.52
C MET A 21 1.06 -4.74 1.88
N LEU A 22 1.96 -4.12 2.66
CA LEU A 22 3.13 -3.43 2.11
C LEU A 22 4.18 -4.38 1.53
N LYS A 23 4.37 -5.58 2.09
CA LYS A 23 5.23 -6.61 1.47
C LYS A 23 4.65 -7.08 0.13
N TRP A 24 3.34 -7.38 0.10
CA TRP A 24 2.61 -7.82 -1.08
C TRP A 24 2.66 -6.78 -2.22
N LEU A 25 2.43 -5.51 -1.90
CA LEU A 25 2.49 -4.41 -2.86
C LEU A 25 3.92 -4.03 -3.29
N LYS A 26 4.97 -4.55 -2.62
CA LYS A 26 6.36 -4.42 -3.08
C LYS A 26 6.71 -5.47 -4.15
N HIS A 27 6.22 -6.70 -3.95
CA HIS A 27 6.51 -7.86 -4.80
C HIS A 27 5.22 -8.47 -5.37
N PRO A 28 4.39 -7.69 -6.11
CA PRO A 28 3.05 -8.14 -6.49
C PRO A 28 3.04 -9.45 -7.31
N MET A 29 4.03 -9.64 -8.19
CA MET A 29 4.17 -10.86 -9.00
C MET A 29 4.51 -12.12 -8.20
N GLU A 30 5.01 -11.99 -6.96
CA GLU A 30 5.30 -13.10 -6.04
C GLU A 30 4.09 -13.40 -5.13
N HIS A 31 3.03 -12.60 -5.22
CA HIS A 31 1.98 -12.53 -4.21
C HIS A 31 0.55 -12.55 -4.76
N PHE A 32 0.32 -12.29 -6.05
CA PHE A 32 -1.00 -12.33 -6.68
C PHE A 32 -0.93 -13.10 -8.02
N ASP A 33 -1.81 -14.09 -8.20
CA ASP A 33 -1.68 -15.11 -9.26
C ASP A 33 -2.07 -14.64 -10.69
N GLN A 34 -2.36 -13.36 -10.90
CA GLN A 34 -2.78 -12.80 -12.20
C GLN A 34 -2.02 -11.53 -12.64
N PRO A 35 -0.68 -11.56 -12.81
CA PRO A 35 0.09 -10.35 -13.14
C PRO A 35 -0.16 -9.79 -14.55
N ALA A 36 -0.71 -10.56 -15.50
CA ALA A 36 -0.67 -10.23 -16.92
C ALA A 36 -1.74 -9.23 -17.42
N GLU A 37 -2.98 -9.28 -16.92
CA GLU A 37 -4.01 -8.25 -17.24
C GLU A 37 -3.95 -7.03 -16.31
N LEU A 38 -3.19 -7.13 -15.21
CA LEU A 38 -3.09 -6.09 -14.17
C LEU A 38 -1.93 -5.09 -14.39
N LEU A 39 -1.03 -5.35 -15.36
CA LEU A 39 0.02 -4.42 -15.75
C LEU A 39 -0.52 -3.32 -16.69
N SER A 40 -1.15 -2.33 -16.04
CA SER A 40 -1.82 -1.11 -16.56
C SER A 40 -3.32 -1.28 -16.91
N LYS A 41 -4.19 -0.40 -16.37
CA LYS A 41 -4.57 0.82 -17.11
C LYS A 41 -4.37 2.17 -16.42
N SER A 42 -3.63 2.26 -15.31
CA SER A 42 -2.60 3.30 -15.04
C SER A 42 -2.28 3.42 -13.54
N LEU A 43 -1.09 3.95 -13.24
CA LEU A 43 -0.73 4.56 -11.95
C LEU A 43 0.44 5.59 -11.96
N ASN A 44 1.22 5.94 -13.00
CA ASN A 44 1.34 5.48 -14.39
C ASN A 44 2.23 4.24 -14.54
N GLU A 45 1.92 3.40 -15.54
CA GLU A 45 2.75 2.35 -16.19
C GLU A 45 3.46 1.28 -15.32
N ARG A 46 3.42 1.39 -13.98
CA ARG A 46 3.90 0.37 -13.03
C ARG A 46 2.77 -0.45 -12.38
N GLY A 47 1.53 -0.21 -12.80
CA GLY A 47 0.35 -0.92 -12.29
C GLY A 47 0.03 -0.67 -10.82
N GLY A 48 -0.91 -1.45 -10.31
CA GLY A 48 -1.36 -1.50 -8.92
C GLY A 48 -2.31 -2.69 -8.74
N ILE A 49 -2.55 -3.10 -7.51
CA ILE A 49 -3.38 -4.28 -7.20
C ILE A 49 -4.79 -3.83 -6.82
N CYS A 50 -5.82 -4.54 -7.30
CA CYS A 50 -7.20 -4.19 -7.01
C CYS A 50 -7.48 -4.41 -5.52
N VAL A 51 -8.33 -3.56 -4.94
CA VAL A 51 -8.86 -3.77 -3.58
C VAL A 51 -9.51 -5.15 -3.41
N GLY A 52 -10.04 -5.75 -4.49
CA GLY A 52 -10.57 -7.12 -4.51
C GLY A 52 -9.48 -8.15 -4.18
N ASP A 53 -8.41 -8.21 -4.97
CA ASP A 53 -7.31 -9.16 -4.81
C ASP A 53 -6.60 -9.00 -3.46
N ILE A 54 -6.44 -7.76 -2.98
CA ILE A 54 -5.92 -7.49 -1.62
C ILE A 54 -6.89 -8.03 -0.55
N THR A 55 -8.20 -7.94 -0.77
CA THR A 55 -9.21 -8.45 0.16
C THR A 55 -9.20 -9.97 0.23
N GLU A 56 -9.18 -10.63 -0.94
CA GLU A 56 -9.08 -12.09 -1.03
C GLU A 56 -7.80 -12.59 -0.35
N LYS A 57 -6.64 -12.01 -0.69
CA LYS A 57 -5.36 -12.39 -0.09
C LYS A 57 -5.30 -12.14 1.43
N ALA A 58 -5.93 -11.09 1.92
CA ALA A 58 -5.95 -10.78 3.36
C ALA A 58 -6.85 -11.73 4.16
N GLY A 59 -7.82 -12.43 3.54
CA GLY A 59 -8.81 -13.23 4.26
C GLY A 59 -9.74 -12.40 5.16
N LEU A 60 -9.87 -11.11 4.90
CA LEU A 60 -10.64 -10.15 5.70
C LEU A 60 -11.84 -9.60 4.92
N SER A 61 -12.76 -8.90 5.61
CA SER A 61 -13.82 -8.18 4.91
C SER A 61 -13.27 -7.02 4.07
N GLN A 62 -13.90 -6.77 2.92
CA GLN A 62 -13.55 -5.64 2.04
C GLN A 62 -13.60 -4.30 2.79
N SER A 63 -14.51 -4.13 3.75
CA SER A 63 -14.61 -2.94 4.60
C SER A 63 -13.36 -2.74 5.47
N THR A 64 -12.85 -3.80 6.09
CA THR A 64 -11.63 -3.77 6.90
C THR A 64 -10.41 -3.44 6.05
N VAL A 65 -10.29 -4.09 4.88
CA VAL A 65 -9.18 -3.89 3.94
C VAL A 65 -9.19 -2.48 3.35
N SER A 66 -10.36 -1.98 2.95
CA SER A 66 -10.52 -0.60 2.46
C SER A 66 -10.17 0.42 3.55
N HIS A 67 -10.54 0.16 4.81
CA HIS A 67 -10.17 1.01 5.95
C HIS A 67 -8.65 1.01 6.20
N TYR A 68 -7.99 -0.16 6.11
CA TYR A 68 -6.54 -0.28 6.25
C TYR A 68 -5.79 0.49 5.16
N LEU A 69 -6.20 0.31 3.89
CA LEU A 69 -5.62 1.03 2.75
C LEU A 69 -5.86 2.54 2.84
N THR A 70 -7.03 2.97 3.32
CA THR A 70 -7.33 4.40 3.59
C THR A 70 -6.41 4.97 4.67
N MET A 71 -6.14 4.23 5.76
CA MET A 71 -5.19 4.66 6.80
C MET A 71 -3.76 4.78 6.27
N MET A 72 -3.29 3.81 5.47
CA MET A 72 -1.98 3.86 4.83
C MET A 72 -1.84 5.05 3.88
N GLN A 73 -2.87 5.30 3.08
CA GLN A 73 -2.90 6.43 2.14
C GLN A 73 -2.86 7.77 2.88
N LYS A 74 -3.57 7.89 4.02
CA LYS A 74 -3.56 9.09 4.87
C LYS A 74 -2.16 9.42 5.43
N VAL A 75 -1.32 8.41 5.69
CA VAL A 75 0.09 8.61 6.12
C VAL A 75 1.09 8.56 4.94
N GLY A 76 0.58 8.41 3.71
CA GLY A 76 1.33 8.42 2.45
C GLY A 76 2.04 7.11 2.09
N LEU A 77 1.84 6.01 2.82
CA LEU A 77 2.56 4.74 2.57
C LEU A 77 2.10 4.02 1.28
N VAL A 78 0.86 4.29 0.85
CA VAL A 78 0.31 3.78 -0.41
C VAL A 78 -0.36 4.91 -1.21
N GLU A 79 -0.39 4.73 -2.51
CA GLU A 79 -1.15 5.54 -3.46
C GLU A 79 -2.32 4.72 -4.00
N SER A 80 -3.36 5.42 -4.48
CA SER A 80 -4.55 4.79 -5.06
C SER A 80 -4.97 5.46 -6.36
N GLU A 81 -5.39 4.68 -7.35
CA GLU A 81 -6.07 5.18 -8.54
C GLU A 81 -7.38 4.43 -8.78
N ARG A 82 -8.41 5.11 -9.29
CA ARG A 82 -9.73 4.53 -9.52
C ARG A 82 -9.99 4.33 -11.02
N HIS A 83 -10.07 3.08 -11.44
CA HIS A 83 -10.43 2.69 -12.79
C HIS A 83 -11.87 2.16 -12.82
N GLY A 84 -12.80 3.06 -13.15
CA GLY A 84 -14.24 2.76 -13.20
C GLY A 84 -14.84 2.39 -11.84
N LYS A 85 -15.16 1.11 -11.65
CA LYS A 85 -15.73 0.58 -10.40
C LYS A 85 -14.67 0.20 -9.36
N TRP A 86 -13.43 -0.04 -9.79
CA TRP A 86 -12.38 -0.62 -8.96
C TRP A 86 -11.34 0.43 -8.56
N THR A 87 -10.83 0.31 -7.34
CA THR A 87 -9.69 1.12 -6.85
C THR A 87 -8.48 0.21 -6.72
N TYR A 88 -7.37 0.67 -7.28
CA TYR A 88 -6.09 -0.02 -7.33
C TYR A 88 -5.10 0.69 -6.43
N TYR A 89 -4.26 -0.07 -5.73
CA TYR A 89 -3.30 0.45 -4.78
C TYR A 89 -1.87 0.02 -5.14
N ARG A 90 -0.90 0.88 -4.81
CA ARG A 90 0.53 0.57 -4.85
C ARG A 90 1.26 1.20 -3.66
N ARG A 91 2.47 0.77 -3.38
CA ARG A 91 3.37 1.47 -2.44
C ARG A 91 3.75 2.85 -3.00
N ASN A 92 3.81 3.84 -2.13
CA ASN A 92 4.55 5.06 -2.41
C ASN A 92 6.01 4.82 -2.00
N GLU A 93 6.88 4.53 -2.98
CA GLU A 93 8.30 4.25 -2.70
C GLU A 93 9.05 5.48 -2.17
N GLU A 94 8.71 6.69 -2.63
CA GLU A 94 9.31 7.95 -2.17
C GLU A 94 9.07 8.14 -0.67
N ARG A 95 7.81 8.04 -0.23
CA ARG A 95 7.43 8.14 1.18
C ARG A 95 8.05 7.05 2.03
N ILE A 96 8.23 5.83 1.50
CA ILE A 96 8.87 4.76 2.26
C ILE A 96 10.40 4.98 2.36
N GLN A 97 11.03 5.56 1.34
CA GLN A 97 12.41 6.02 1.41
C GLN A 97 12.58 7.17 2.42
N GLU A 98 11.65 8.13 2.49
CA GLU A 98 11.64 9.16 3.53
C GLU A 98 11.57 8.55 4.95
N VAL A 99 10.69 7.56 5.16
CA VAL A 99 10.56 6.86 6.46
C VAL A 99 11.84 6.10 6.82
N ALA A 100 12.44 5.38 5.87
CA ALA A 100 13.69 4.67 6.08
C ALA A 100 14.84 5.63 6.45
N ALA A 101 14.97 6.74 5.71
CA ALA A 101 15.98 7.76 5.99
C ALA A 101 15.72 8.53 7.30
N PHE A 102 14.47 8.68 7.73
CA PHE A 102 14.13 9.21 9.05
C PHE A 102 14.58 8.26 10.17
N ILE A 103 14.28 6.97 10.04
CA ILE A 103 14.71 5.96 11.02
C ILE A 103 16.24 5.91 11.10
N GLU A 104 16.95 5.92 9.97
CA GLU A 104 18.42 5.88 9.93
C GLU A 104 19.11 7.10 10.58
N LYS A 105 18.47 8.29 10.54
CA LYS A 105 19.11 9.56 10.90
C LYS A 105 18.67 10.16 12.24
N GLU A 106 17.49 9.78 12.72
CA GLU A 106 16.83 10.44 13.87
C GLU A 106 16.40 9.45 14.98
N LEU A 107 16.58 8.13 14.80
CA LEU A 107 16.22 7.08 15.77
C LEU A 107 17.37 6.10 16.05
#